data_AF-A0A9D2DIT6-F1
#
_entry.id   AF-A0A9D2DIT6-F1
#
_cell.length_a   1.000
_cell.length_b   1.000
_cell.length_c   1.000
_cell.angle_alpha   90.00
_cell.angle_beta   90.00
_cell.angle_gamma   90.00
#
_symmetry.space_group_name_H-M   'P 1'
#
loop_
_entity.id
_entity.type
_entity.pdbx_description
1 polymer ?
#
loop_
_entity_poly.entity_id
_entity_poly.type
_entity_poly.pdbx_seq_one_letter_code
_entity_poly.pdbx_strand_id
1 'polypeptide(L)'
;MGLLSNLFGRKGKKTYRWKPLRCMPGDIVDLMRECERIEAPIVSLEVEYDGMRQLVGMSSDFERDRGFFDTVWYVDDDEYPSLDAFLANATLGGRRFSDISEPVQVIRDLEIGDPRGNVLLAQREL
;
A
#
# COMPACT_ATOMS: atom_id res chain seq x y z
N MET A 1 26.66 26.62 -25.10
CA MET A 1 27.07 26.13 -23.76
C MET A 1 26.23 26.85 -22.72
N GLY A 2 25.25 26.17 -22.12
CA GLY A 2 24.27 26.75 -21.22
C GLY A 2 23.25 25.70 -20.80
N LEU A 3 23.75 24.71 -20.07
CA LEU A 3 23.14 23.61 -19.32
C LEU A 3 21.59 23.52 -19.24
N LEU A 4 21.05 22.48 -19.87
CA LEU A 4 20.22 21.41 -19.28
C LEU A 4 19.47 21.71 -17.96
N SER A 5 18.62 22.74 -17.93
CA SER A 5 17.86 23.10 -16.73
C SER A 5 16.43 22.54 -16.68
N ASN A 6 15.98 21.75 -17.66
CA ASN A 6 14.57 21.33 -17.76
C ASN A 6 14.33 19.81 -17.72
N LEU A 7 15.28 19.02 -17.22
CA LEU A 7 15.19 17.55 -17.18
C LEU A 7 14.67 16.95 -15.87
N PHE A 8 14.22 17.76 -14.91
CA PHE A 8 13.53 17.25 -13.73
C PHE A 8 12.02 17.35 -13.89
N GLY A 9 11.41 16.17 -13.99
CA GLY A 9 10.02 15.96 -14.32
C GLY A 9 9.08 16.76 -13.45
N ARG A 10 8.25 17.57 -14.11
CA ARG A 10 6.89 17.80 -13.63
C ARG A 10 6.21 16.42 -13.65
N LYS A 11 6.32 15.66 -12.55
CA LYS A 11 5.37 14.59 -12.23
C LYS A 11 4.01 15.25 -12.24
N GLY A 12 3.31 15.17 -13.38
CA GLY A 12 1.93 15.61 -13.48
C GLY A 12 1.18 14.94 -12.34
N LYS A 13 0.55 15.74 -11.48
CA LYS A 13 -0.28 15.23 -10.39
C LYS A 13 -1.33 14.34 -11.06
N LYS A 14 -1.18 13.01 -11.01
CA LYS A 14 -2.21 12.11 -11.54
C LYS A 14 -3.50 12.49 -10.82
N THR A 15 -4.46 13.05 -11.55
CA THR A 15 -5.74 13.46 -11.00
C THR A 15 -6.61 12.22 -10.97
N TYR A 16 -6.72 11.60 -9.80
CA TYR A 16 -7.69 10.54 -9.57
C TYR A 16 -9.08 11.16 -9.54
N ARG A 17 -10.09 10.39 -9.96
CA ARG A 17 -11.49 10.87 -9.95
C ARG A 17 -12.01 11.04 -8.51
N TRP A 18 -11.33 10.44 -7.54
CA TRP A 18 -11.69 10.42 -6.12
C TRP A 18 -10.67 11.17 -5.27
N LYS A 19 -11.09 11.53 -4.06
CA LYS A 19 -10.21 12.09 -3.03
C LYS A 19 -9.41 10.94 -2.40
N PRO A 20 -8.10 11.08 -2.12
CA PRO A 20 -7.36 10.09 -1.34
C PRO A 20 -8.03 9.83 0.02
N LEU A 21 -7.93 8.61 0.52
CA LEU A 21 -8.35 8.22 1.88
C LEU A 21 -7.16 8.41 2.82
N ARG A 22 -7.39 8.95 4.02
CA ARG A 22 -6.33 9.14 5.03
C ARG A 22 -6.53 8.12 6.14
N CYS A 23 -5.49 7.36 6.44
CA CYS A 23 -5.47 6.41 7.55
C CYS A 23 -4.07 6.35 8.18
N MET A 24 -3.93 5.66 9.31
CA MET A 24 -2.63 5.37 9.90
C MET A 24 -1.96 4.20 9.15
N PRO A 25 -0.62 4.11 9.12
CA PRO A 25 0.07 2.92 8.58
C PRO A 25 -0.39 1.61 9.24
N GLY A 26 -0.69 1.65 10.55
CA GLY A 26 -1.26 0.51 11.28
C GLY A 26 -2.60 0.03 10.74
N ASP A 27 -3.42 0.93 10.18
CA ASP A 27 -4.71 0.58 9.57
C ASP A 27 -4.54 -0.29 8.30
N ILE A 28 -3.46 -0.05 7.55
CA ILE A 28 -3.10 -0.87 6.37
C ILE A 28 -2.65 -2.26 6.82
N VAL A 29 -1.85 -2.34 7.89
CA VAL A 29 -1.44 -3.61 8.50
C VAL A 29 -2.66 -4.39 9.01
N ASP A 30 -3.60 -3.71 9.67
CA ASP A 30 -4.82 -4.34 10.17
C ASP A 30 -5.74 -4.80 9.04
N LEU A 31 -5.79 -4.06 7.93
CA LEU A 31 -6.45 -4.52 6.71
C LEU A 31 -5.81 -5.80 6.19
N MET A 32 -4.46 -5.87 6.17
CA MET A 32 -3.77 -7.07 5.74
C MET A 32 -4.08 -8.27 6.65
N ARG A 33 -4.02 -8.09 7.97
CA ARG A 33 -4.39 -9.14 8.94
C ARG A 33 -5.81 -9.64 8.74
N GLU A 34 -6.73 -8.72 8.44
CA GLU A 34 -8.13 -9.06 8.21
C GLU A 34 -8.30 -9.87 6.91
N CYS A 35 -7.60 -9.50 5.84
CA CYS A 35 -7.59 -10.22 4.57
C CYS A 35 -7.03 -11.66 4.71
N GLU A 36 -5.96 -11.86 5.50
CA GLU A 36 -5.51 -13.22 5.87
C GLU A 36 -6.60 -13.99 6.63
N ARG A 37 -7.24 -13.35 7.60
CA ARG A 37 -8.25 -13.98 8.47
C ARG A 37 -9.49 -14.47 7.72
N ILE A 38 -9.87 -13.76 6.65
CA ILE A 38 -11.02 -14.14 5.80
C ILE A 38 -10.62 -15.03 4.62
N GLU A 39 -9.39 -15.55 4.61
CA GLU A 39 -8.84 -16.39 3.54
C GLU A 39 -8.91 -15.71 2.15
N ALA A 40 -8.68 -14.38 2.12
CA ALA A 40 -8.56 -13.60 0.90
C ALA A 40 -7.33 -12.66 0.98
N PRO A 41 -6.10 -13.21 1.01
CA PRO A 41 -4.84 -12.47 1.18
C PRO A 41 -4.41 -11.72 -0.10
N ILE A 42 -5.30 -10.90 -0.63
CA ILE A 42 -5.05 -10.02 -1.77
C ILE A 42 -5.43 -8.61 -1.36
N VAL A 43 -4.43 -7.74 -1.28
CA VAL A 43 -4.61 -6.30 -1.13
C VAL A 43 -3.46 -5.59 -1.82
N SER A 44 -3.78 -4.57 -2.61
CA SER A 44 -2.77 -3.78 -3.29
C SER A 44 -3.19 -2.32 -3.32
N LEU A 45 -2.43 -1.48 -2.60
CA LEU A 45 -2.74 -0.07 -2.37
C LEU A 45 -1.61 0.80 -2.90
N GLU A 46 -1.96 1.83 -3.68
CA GLU A 46 -1.05 2.95 -3.97
C GLU A 46 -1.16 3.96 -2.83
N VAL A 47 -0.07 4.16 -2.09
CA VAL A 47 -0.01 5.02 -0.90
C VAL A 47 0.95 6.18 -1.14
N GLU A 48 0.57 7.40 -0.74
CA GLU A 48 1.43 8.58 -0.69
C GLU A 48 1.83 8.90 0.76
N TYR A 49 3.13 9.00 1.00
CA TYR A 49 3.71 9.45 2.26
C TYR A 49 4.98 10.28 1.98
N ASP A 50 5.09 11.43 2.63
CA ASP A 50 6.18 12.40 2.42
C ASP A 50 6.46 12.74 0.93
N GLY A 51 5.40 12.86 0.14
CA GLY A 51 5.48 13.15 -1.30
C GLY A 51 6.00 11.98 -2.16
N MET A 52 6.32 10.83 -1.55
CA MET A 52 6.67 9.59 -2.23
C MET A 52 5.43 8.71 -2.37
N ARG A 53 5.30 8.07 -3.54
CA ARG A 53 4.23 7.13 -3.84
C ARG A 53 4.82 5.75 -3.94
N GLN A 54 4.23 4.82 -3.24
CA GLN A 54 4.69 3.44 -3.19
C GLN A 54 3.49 2.50 -3.23
N LEU A 55 3.71 1.32 -3.79
CA LEU A 55 2.75 0.24 -3.73
C LEU A 55 2.94 -0.49 -2.40
N VAL A 56 1.85 -0.78 -1.69
CA VAL A 56 1.89 -1.53 -0.43
C VAL A 56 0.79 -2.57 -0.47
N GLY A 57 1.10 -3.80 -0.10
CA GLY A 57 0.10 -4.85 -0.16
C GLY A 57 0.57 -6.22 0.28
N MET A 58 -0.28 -7.20 0.00
CA MET A 58 0.10 -8.59 -0.04
C MET A 58 -0.57 -9.28 -1.22
N SER A 59 0.07 -10.34 -1.69
CA SER A 59 -0.42 -11.18 -2.75
C SER A 59 -0.23 -12.64 -2.34
N SER A 60 -1.01 -13.52 -2.94
CA SER A 60 -0.93 -14.95 -2.69
C SER A 60 -1.38 -15.68 -3.95
N ASP A 61 -0.72 -16.80 -4.23
CA ASP A 61 -1.15 -17.70 -5.28
C ASP A 61 -2.43 -18.44 -4.86
N PHE A 62 -3.26 -18.80 -5.83
CA PHE A 62 -4.52 -19.51 -5.61
C PHE A 62 -4.59 -20.78 -6.45
N GLU A 63 -4.81 -21.90 -5.79
CA GLU A 63 -5.09 -23.19 -6.43
C GLU A 63 -6.47 -23.68 -5.99
N ARG A 64 -7.27 -24.18 -6.94
CA ARG A 64 -8.66 -24.60 -6.66
C ARG A 64 -8.78 -25.63 -5.54
N ASP A 65 -7.83 -26.54 -5.43
CA ASP A 65 -7.85 -27.65 -4.47
C ASP A 65 -7.10 -27.34 -3.17
N ARG A 66 -6.29 -26.29 -3.15
CA ARG A 66 -5.38 -25.92 -2.04
C ARG A 66 -5.77 -24.60 -1.36
N GLY A 67 -6.56 -23.76 -2.02
CA GLY A 67 -6.84 -22.40 -1.57
C GLY A 67 -5.68 -21.45 -1.85
N PHE A 68 -5.58 -20.38 -1.06
CA PHE A 68 -4.47 -19.44 -1.13
C PHE A 68 -3.20 -20.01 -0.47
N PHE A 69 -2.06 -19.84 -1.12
CA PHE A 69 -0.75 -20.26 -0.61
C PHE A 69 0.36 -19.30 -1.07
N ASP A 70 1.56 -19.45 -0.50
CA ASP A 70 2.74 -18.63 -0.78
C ASP A 70 2.44 -17.12 -0.69
N THR A 71 1.78 -16.72 0.39
CA THR A 71 1.47 -15.31 0.66
C THR A 71 2.75 -14.51 0.90
N VAL A 72 2.87 -13.38 0.22
CA VAL A 72 3.97 -12.41 0.35
C VAL A 72 3.41 -11.02 0.64
N TRP A 73 4.09 -10.29 1.52
CA TRP A 73 3.83 -8.87 1.79
C TRP A 73 4.86 -8.05 1.06
N TYR A 74 4.50 -6.85 0.62
CA TYR A 74 5.45 -6.06 -0.16
C TYR A 74 5.28 -4.56 0.03
N VAL A 75 6.38 -3.85 -0.21
CA VAL A 75 6.41 -2.42 -0.51
C VAL A 75 7.19 -2.24 -1.80
N ASP A 76 6.55 -1.69 -2.84
CA ASP A 76 7.06 -1.67 -4.21
C ASP A 76 7.56 -3.06 -4.64
N ASP A 77 8.85 -3.19 -4.93
CA ASP A 77 9.50 -4.44 -5.34
C ASP A 77 10.13 -5.22 -4.16
N ASP A 78 10.08 -4.68 -2.92
CA ASP A 78 10.61 -5.34 -1.74
C ASP A 78 9.57 -6.29 -1.15
N GLU A 79 9.84 -7.59 -1.22
CA GLU A 79 8.97 -8.67 -0.71
C GLU A 79 9.43 -9.19 0.66
N TYR A 80 8.44 -9.54 1.48
CA TYR A 80 8.62 -10.06 2.83
C TYR A 80 7.84 -11.38 2.98
N PRO A 81 8.49 -12.45 3.48
CA PRO A 81 7.89 -13.79 3.54
C PRO A 81 6.88 -13.97 4.68
N SER A 82 6.72 -12.96 5.54
CA SER A 82 5.76 -12.97 6.64
C SER A 82 5.39 -11.56 7.04
N LEU A 83 4.22 -11.41 7.67
CA LEU A 83 3.80 -10.14 8.25
C LEU A 83 4.79 -9.62 9.31
N ASP A 84 5.39 -10.50 10.11
CA ASP A 84 6.41 -10.10 11.08
C ASP A 84 7.68 -9.55 10.41
N ALA A 85 8.10 -10.16 9.30
CA ALA A 85 9.23 -9.67 8.51
C ALA A 85 8.93 -8.31 7.87
N PHE A 86 7.69 -8.12 7.39
CA PHE A 86 7.19 -6.84 6.90
C PHE A 86 7.23 -5.78 8.01
N LEU A 87 6.66 -6.05 9.19
CA LEU A 87 6.64 -5.10 10.31
C LEU A 87 8.04 -4.73 10.81
N ALA A 88 8.98 -5.67 10.78
CA ALA A 88 10.34 -5.44 11.23
C ALA A 88 11.18 -4.62 10.24
N ASN A 89 10.88 -4.66 8.93
CA ASN A 89 11.80 -4.16 7.90
C ASN A 89 11.19 -3.23 6.86
N ALA A 90 9.89 -3.34 6.56
CA ALA A 90 9.25 -2.58 5.49
C ALA A 90 9.36 -1.08 5.72
N THR A 91 9.72 -0.35 4.67
CA THR A 91 9.88 1.11 4.73
C THR A 91 8.94 1.82 3.77
N LEU A 92 8.28 2.87 4.27
CA LEU A 92 7.46 3.80 3.50
C LEU A 92 8.09 5.19 3.59
N GLY A 93 8.42 5.78 2.44
CA GLY A 93 9.15 7.04 2.36
C GLY A 93 10.52 7.00 3.04
N GLY A 94 11.18 5.83 3.07
CA GLY A 94 12.46 5.63 3.75
C GLY A 94 12.38 5.53 5.28
N ARG A 95 11.18 5.57 5.88
CA ARG A 95 10.95 5.31 7.31
C ARG A 95 10.30 3.94 7.47
N ARG A 96 10.67 3.21 8.52
CA ARG A 96 10.04 1.92 8.81
C ARG A 96 8.55 2.10 9.08
N PHE A 97 7.72 1.19 8.55
CA PHE A 97 6.26 1.21 8.69
C PHE A 97 5.82 1.34 10.16
N SER A 98 6.51 0.65 11.08
CA SER A 98 6.25 0.69 12.53
C SER A 98 6.56 2.03 13.20
N ASP A 99 7.40 2.86 12.57
CA ASP A 99 7.95 4.09 13.18
C ASP A 99 7.25 5.35 12.65
N ILE A 100 6.22 5.18 11.80
CA ILE A 100 5.43 6.27 11.23
C ILE A 100 4.23 6.52 12.14
N SER A 101 4.20 7.71 12.74
CA SER A 101 3.12 8.16 13.63
C SER A 101 2.20 9.18 12.97
N GLU A 102 2.40 9.46 11.68
CA GLU A 102 1.61 10.40 10.90
C GLU A 102 0.69 9.67 9.91
N PRO A 103 -0.48 10.24 9.56
CA PRO A 103 -1.36 9.63 8.57
C PRO A 103 -0.72 9.55 7.18
N VAL A 104 -0.99 8.45 6.49
CA VAL A 104 -0.66 8.24 5.07
C VAL A 104 -1.88 8.52 4.21
N GLN A 105 -1.68 8.74 2.91
CA GLN A 105 -2.78 8.88 1.96
C GLN A 105 -2.87 7.63 1.08
N VAL A 106 -3.91 6.83 1.23
CA VAL A 106 -4.23 5.80 0.24
C VAL A 106 -4.86 6.49 -0.96
N ILE A 107 -4.11 6.49 -2.06
CA ILE A 107 -4.49 7.19 -3.29
C ILE A 107 -5.41 6.31 -4.12
N ARG A 108 -5.14 5.00 -4.18
CA ARG A 108 -5.87 4.06 -5.02
C ARG A 108 -5.79 2.66 -4.42
N ASP A 109 -6.91 1.95 -4.46
CA ASP A 109 -6.95 0.50 -4.34
C ASP A 109 -6.82 -0.09 -5.77
N LEU A 110 -5.87 -0.99 -6.02
CA LEU A 110 -5.63 -1.49 -7.38
C LEU A 110 -6.73 -2.42 -7.86
N GLU A 111 -7.43 -3.09 -6.94
CA GLU A 111 -8.53 -4.01 -7.25
C GLU A 111 -9.85 -3.24 -7.49
N ILE A 112 -10.11 -2.22 -6.67
CA ILE A 112 -11.42 -1.52 -6.66
C ILE A 112 -11.36 -0.13 -7.30
N GLY A 113 -10.19 0.50 -7.36
CA GLY A 113 -10.01 1.89 -7.78
C GLY A 113 -10.14 2.87 -6.62
N ASP A 114 -11.37 3.28 -6.29
CA ASP A 114 -11.62 4.20 -5.16
C ASP A 114 -11.34 3.49 -3.82
N PRO A 115 -10.39 3.97 -3.01
CA PRO A 115 -10.08 3.38 -1.70
C PRO A 115 -11.30 3.28 -0.77
N ARG A 116 -12.30 4.17 -0.90
CA ARG A 116 -13.53 4.10 -0.08
C ARG A 116 -14.50 3.00 -0.53
N GLY A 117 -14.27 2.39 -1.70
CA GLY A 117 -14.97 1.19 -2.11
C GLY A 117 -14.56 -0.05 -1.32
N ASN A 118 -13.35 -0.05 -0.76
CA ASN A 118 -12.89 -1.07 0.17
C ASN A 118 -13.50 -0.79 1.55
N VAL A 119 -14.57 -1.50 1.91
CA VAL A 119 -15.33 -1.27 3.15
C VAL A 119 -14.45 -1.36 4.39
N LEU A 120 -13.50 -2.30 4.40
CA LEU A 120 -12.58 -2.47 5.52
C LEU A 120 -11.65 -1.25 5.64
N LEU A 121 -11.07 -0.79 4.53
CA LEU A 121 -10.23 0.40 4.54
C LEU A 121 -11.02 1.67 4.89
N ALA A 122 -12.24 1.82 4.36
CA ALA A 122 -13.11 2.97 4.59
C ALA A 122 -13.50 3.18 6.05
N GLN A 123 -13.63 2.09 6.82
CA GLN A 123 -13.91 2.14 8.26
C GLN A 123 -12.76 2.72 9.10
N ARG A 124 -11.56 2.85 8.50
CA ARG A 124 -10.33 3.30 9.14
C ARG A 124 -9.91 4.71 8.70
N GLU A 125 -10.82 5.45 8.03
CA GLU A 125 -10.55 6.82 7.59
C GLU A 125 -10.54 7.82 8.77
N LEU A 126 -9.58 8.75 8.75
CA LEU A 126 -9.39 9.84 9.73
C LEU A 126 -10.04 11.17 9.33
#